data_AF-A0A9Q7URC2-F1
#
_entry.id   AF-A0A9Q7URC2-F1
#
_cell.length_a   1.000
_cell.length_b   1.000
_cell.length_c   1.000
_cell.angle_alpha   90.00
_cell.angle_beta   90.00
_cell.angle_gamma   90.00
#
_symmetry.space_group_name_H-M   'P 1'
#
loop_
_entity.id
_entity.type
_entity.pdbx_description
1 polymer ?
#
loop_
_entity_poly.entity_id
_entity_poly.type
_entity_poly.pdbx_seq_one_letter_code
_entity_poly.pdbx_strand_id
1 'polypeptide(L)'
;MRADFNMALSAQRTVVSEFHNCWARRILVILGAAALCACSAMKLGYQQGDRLAYWWIDNYVDVTSAQEPLTREAIARFFAWHRKAQLPEIASLLQEAKADVGQPVTPAKVAHFQDASQQLARRSFEQAMPDMADFLLTLTPEQITRMEKKFAEGNAKYRKKFLNADPAEREEARFDKVMEYARLVYGGFSPEQEKAIRVKVGPVVQNAEARYAERVARQQEWIKMVRFVQATQPPKAQVIDLLRRFREYWQNPPARHAASHEAGNHAGIALTVAIANLTTPQQKAHAQDRFQKWIDDTHALMREKSQPPVQSAAAN
;
A
#
# COMPACT_ATOMS: atom_id res chain seq x y z
N MET A 1 75.52 -13.73 -30.02
CA MET A 1 74.98 -12.37 -29.92
C MET A 1 73.63 -12.37 -30.63
N ARG A 2 72.54 -12.08 -29.89
CA ARG A 2 71.10 -12.11 -30.27
C ARG A 2 70.37 -13.47 -30.19
N ALA A 3 69.13 -13.38 -29.67
CA ALA A 3 68.17 -14.44 -29.29
C ALA A 3 68.60 -15.16 -27.99
N ASP A 4 67.97 -14.97 -26.82
CA ASP A 4 66.62 -15.43 -26.47
C ASP A 4 66.04 -14.69 -25.25
N PHE A 5 65.68 -13.41 -25.39
CA PHE A 5 65.07 -12.61 -24.31
C PHE A 5 63.64 -12.16 -24.61
N ASN A 6 62.93 -12.89 -25.49
CA ASN A 6 61.58 -12.49 -25.96
C ASN A 6 60.46 -13.51 -25.68
N MET A 7 60.74 -14.61 -24.97
CA MET A 7 59.74 -15.67 -24.76
C MET A 7 59.03 -15.63 -23.39
N ALA A 8 59.52 -14.82 -22.44
CA ALA A 8 58.93 -14.73 -21.09
C ALA A 8 57.86 -13.64 -20.94
N LEU A 9 57.79 -12.65 -21.84
CA LEU A 9 56.82 -11.54 -21.79
C LEU A 9 55.51 -11.82 -22.54
N SER A 10 55.45 -12.84 -23.40
CA SER A 10 54.23 -13.19 -24.14
C SER A 10 53.28 -14.11 -23.35
N ALA A 11 53.81 -14.99 -22.49
CA ALA A 11 53.02 -15.92 -21.68
C ALA A 11 52.33 -15.23 -20.48
N GLN A 12 52.84 -14.08 -20.02
CA GLN A 12 52.26 -13.34 -18.91
C GLN A 12 51.10 -12.42 -19.35
N ARG A 13 50.99 -12.08 -20.65
CA ARG A 13 49.89 -11.25 -21.17
C ARG A 13 48.60 -12.03 -21.45
N THR A 14 48.67 -13.33 -21.76
CA THR A 14 47.51 -14.18 -22.06
C THR A 14 46.76 -14.65 -20.81
N VAL A 15 47.48 -14.99 -19.73
CA VAL A 15 46.84 -15.43 -18.47
C VAL A 15 46.09 -14.27 -17.79
N VAL A 16 46.60 -13.05 -17.92
CA VAL A 16 45.94 -11.85 -17.39
C VAL A 16 44.69 -11.51 -18.21
N SER A 17 44.66 -11.70 -19.54
CA SER A 17 43.46 -11.37 -20.35
C SER A 17 42.30 -12.35 -20.15
N GLU A 18 42.56 -13.63 -19.90
CA GLU A 18 41.50 -14.61 -19.63
C GLU A 18 40.86 -14.44 -18.24
N PHE A 19 41.65 -14.04 -17.23
CA PHE A 19 41.11 -13.68 -15.92
C PHE A 19 40.21 -12.43 -16.00
N HIS A 20 40.61 -11.38 -16.70
CA HIS A 20 39.77 -10.18 -16.85
C HIS A 20 38.46 -10.47 -17.59
N ASN A 21 38.48 -11.35 -18.60
CA ASN A 21 37.26 -11.74 -19.34
C ASN A 21 36.31 -12.60 -18.50
N CYS A 22 36.80 -13.51 -17.65
CA CYS A 22 35.96 -14.28 -16.73
C CYS A 22 35.31 -13.40 -15.65
N TRP A 23 36.03 -12.41 -15.12
CA TRP A 23 35.50 -11.48 -14.13
C TRP A 23 34.53 -10.47 -14.75
N ALA A 24 34.83 -9.90 -15.92
CA ALA A 24 33.92 -9.01 -16.64
C ALA A 24 32.62 -9.71 -17.05
N ARG A 25 32.68 -10.98 -17.47
CA ARG A 25 31.51 -11.78 -17.85
C ARG A 25 30.67 -12.18 -16.63
N ARG A 26 31.29 -12.47 -15.48
CA ARG A 26 30.59 -12.67 -14.20
C ARG A 26 29.95 -11.38 -13.68
N ILE A 27 30.64 -10.24 -13.80
CA ILE A 27 30.09 -8.93 -13.46
C ILE A 27 28.92 -8.57 -14.38
N LEU A 28 29.00 -8.82 -15.69
CA LEU A 28 27.89 -8.61 -16.62
C LEU A 28 26.70 -9.54 -16.36
N VAL A 29 26.95 -10.79 -15.95
CA VAL A 29 25.87 -11.72 -15.55
C VAL A 29 25.24 -11.31 -14.22
N ILE A 30 26.04 -10.83 -13.25
CA ILE A 30 25.54 -10.31 -11.96
C ILE A 30 24.78 -8.99 -12.18
N LEU A 31 25.28 -8.09 -13.03
CA LEU A 31 24.60 -6.85 -13.41
C LEU A 31 23.33 -7.12 -14.23
N GLY A 32 23.36 -8.12 -15.12
CA GLY A 32 22.19 -8.58 -15.85
C GLY A 32 21.14 -9.24 -14.96
N ALA A 33 21.56 -10.06 -13.99
CA ALA A 33 20.67 -10.63 -12.97
C ALA A 33 20.15 -9.56 -12.00
N ALA A 34 20.96 -8.57 -11.62
CA ALA A 34 20.52 -7.43 -10.82
C ALA A 34 19.56 -6.51 -11.58
N ALA A 35 19.73 -6.36 -12.89
CA ALA A 35 18.79 -5.66 -13.77
C ALA A 35 17.46 -6.44 -13.90
N LEU A 36 17.48 -7.77 -13.82
CA LEU A 36 16.27 -8.61 -13.74
C LEU A 36 15.62 -8.59 -12.34
N CYS A 37 16.40 -8.34 -11.27
CA CYS A 37 15.89 -8.11 -9.91
C CYS A 37 15.43 -6.67 -9.65
N ALA A 38 15.47 -5.77 -10.65
CA ALA A 38 14.95 -4.41 -10.55
C ALA A 38 13.41 -4.33 -10.61
N CYS A 39 12.71 -5.47 -10.60
CA CYS A 39 11.28 -5.49 -10.35
C CYS A 39 11.05 -5.06 -8.89
N SER A 40 10.54 -3.84 -8.70
CA SER A 40 10.15 -3.42 -7.36
C SER A 40 9.11 -4.41 -6.81
N ALA A 41 9.20 -4.71 -5.51
CA ALA A 41 8.20 -5.54 -4.84
C ALA A 41 6.77 -4.98 -5.01
N MET A 42 6.65 -3.66 -5.22
CA MET A 42 5.38 -3.00 -5.52
C MET A 42 4.84 -3.40 -6.89
N LYS A 43 5.67 -3.36 -7.94
CA LYS A 43 5.27 -3.80 -9.28
C LYS A 43 4.87 -5.27 -9.27
N LEU A 44 5.70 -6.14 -8.68
CA LEU A 44 5.40 -7.58 -8.58
C LEU A 44 4.10 -7.84 -7.80
N GLY A 45 3.92 -7.15 -6.67
CA GLY A 45 2.69 -7.25 -5.88
C GLY A 45 1.46 -6.82 -6.66
N TYR A 46 1.54 -5.71 -7.40
CA TYR A 46 0.43 -5.22 -8.22
C TYR A 46 0.13 -6.13 -9.42
N GLN A 47 1.14 -6.73 -10.03
CA GLN A 47 0.96 -7.72 -11.10
C GLN A 47 0.18 -8.96 -10.64
N GLN A 48 0.33 -9.33 -9.37
CA GLN A 48 -0.46 -10.38 -8.71
C GLN A 48 -1.71 -9.82 -7.99
N GLY A 49 -2.04 -8.54 -8.23
CA GLY A 49 -3.01 -7.79 -7.45
C GLY A 49 -4.42 -8.34 -7.55
N ASP A 50 -4.80 -8.88 -8.71
CA ASP A 50 -6.08 -9.56 -8.92
C ASP A 50 -6.20 -10.82 -8.07
N ARG A 51 -5.16 -11.66 -8.05
CA ARG A 51 -5.09 -12.87 -7.22
C ARG A 51 -5.11 -12.54 -5.74
N LEU A 52 -4.34 -11.52 -5.34
CA LEU A 52 -4.29 -11.06 -3.94
C LEU A 52 -5.63 -10.46 -3.50
N ALA A 53 -6.30 -9.70 -4.35
CA ALA A 53 -7.62 -9.15 -4.09
C ALA A 53 -8.65 -10.28 -3.92
N TYR A 54 -8.63 -11.29 -4.81
CA TYR A 54 -9.50 -12.46 -4.70
C TYR A 54 -9.27 -13.20 -3.40
N TRP A 55 -8.02 -13.55 -3.09
CA TRP A 55 -7.65 -14.24 -1.85
C TRP A 55 -8.07 -13.45 -0.60
N TRP A 56 -7.95 -12.12 -0.64
CA TRP A 56 -8.41 -11.27 0.45
C TRP A 56 -9.93 -11.34 0.62
N ILE A 57 -10.71 -11.20 -0.46
CA ILE A 57 -12.18 -11.31 -0.43
C ILE A 57 -12.58 -12.69 0.11
N ASP A 58 -12.01 -13.76 -0.44
CA ASP A 58 -12.27 -15.15 -0.06
C ASP A 58 -11.99 -15.43 1.43
N ASN A 59 -10.90 -14.88 1.97
CA ASN A 59 -10.61 -15.01 3.39
C ASN A 59 -11.70 -14.38 4.28
N TYR A 60 -12.42 -13.36 3.81
CA TYR A 60 -13.53 -12.74 4.56
C TYR A 60 -14.86 -13.46 4.39
N VAL A 61 -15.19 -13.93 3.19
CA VAL A 61 -16.56 -14.36 2.85
C VAL A 61 -16.68 -15.81 2.41
N ASP A 62 -15.59 -16.54 2.19
CA ASP A 62 -15.61 -17.89 1.60
C ASP A 62 -16.33 -17.88 0.25
N VAL A 63 -15.65 -17.38 -0.79
CA VAL A 63 -16.28 -17.23 -2.10
C VAL A 63 -16.67 -18.61 -2.61
N THR A 64 -17.97 -18.84 -2.84
CA THR A 64 -18.47 -20.13 -3.32
C THR A 64 -18.08 -20.39 -4.77
N SER A 65 -18.12 -21.65 -5.21
CA SER A 65 -17.87 -22.02 -6.62
C SER A 65 -18.78 -21.28 -7.61
N ALA A 66 -20.00 -20.90 -7.19
CA ALA A 66 -20.94 -20.14 -8.02
C ALA A 66 -20.59 -18.65 -8.09
N GLN A 67 -20.01 -18.08 -7.02
CA GLN A 67 -19.60 -16.67 -6.97
C GLN A 67 -18.23 -16.44 -7.62
N GLU A 68 -17.34 -17.43 -7.60
CA GLU A 68 -15.94 -17.29 -8.02
C GLU A 68 -15.76 -16.67 -9.42
N PRO A 69 -16.43 -17.14 -10.49
CA PRO A 69 -16.22 -16.58 -11.83
C PRO A 69 -16.56 -15.08 -11.89
N LEU A 70 -17.68 -14.69 -11.30
CA LEU A 70 -18.17 -13.30 -11.28
C LEU A 70 -17.24 -12.41 -10.43
N THR A 71 -16.77 -12.90 -9.29
CA THR A 71 -15.82 -12.18 -8.43
C THR A 71 -14.48 -11.93 -9.14
N ARG A 72 -13.95 -12.95 -9.82
CA ARG A 72 -12.69 -12.82 -10.58
C ARG A 72 -12.83 -11.82 -11.73
N GLU A 73 -13.94 -11.88 -12.46
CA GLU A 73 -14.21 -10.96 -13.57
C GLU A 73 -14.36 -9.51 -13.08
N ALA A 74 -15.07 -9.28 -11.98
CA ALA A 74 -15.20 -7.98 -11.33
C ALA A 74 -13.83 -7.39 -10.95
N ILE A 75 -12.97 -8.19 -10.32
CA ILE A 75 -11.61 -7.77 -9.95
C ILE A 75 -10.81 -7.43 -11.22
N ALA A 76 -10.87 -8.26 -12.26
CA ALA A 76 -10.16 -8.01 -13.52
C ALA A 76 -10.63 -6.70 -14.19
N ARG A 77 -11.95 -6.45 -14.23
CA ARG A 77 -12.52 -5.18 -14.72
C ARG A 77 -12.01 -3.99 -13.93
N PHE A 78 -12.01 -4.08 -12.60
CA PHE A 78 -11.51 -3.02 -11.73
C PHE A 78 -10.03 -2.71 -11.99
N PHE A 79 -9.17 -3.74 -12.05
CA PHE A 79 -7.75 -3.54 -12.30
C PHE A 79 -7.44 -3.04 -13.72
N ALA A 80 -8.23 -3.42 -14.73
CA ALA A 80 -8.13 -2.86 -16.07
C ALA A 80 -8.46 -1.35 -16.07
N TRP A 81 -9.54 -0.95 -15.40
CA TRP A 81 -9.86 0.47 -15.20
C TRP A 81 -8.77 1.19 -14.41
N HIS A 82 -8.30 0.62 -13.31
CA HIS A 82 -7.32 1.26 -12.42
C HIS A 82 -6.02 1.55 -13.17
N ARG A 83 -5.54 0.61 -14.00
CA ARG A 83 -4.35 0.84 -14.85
C ARG A 83 -4.57 1.96 -15.86
N LYS A 84 -5.73 2.01 -16.50
CA LYS A 84 -6.01 2.95 -17.60
C LYS A 84 -6.34 4.36 -17.10
N ALA A 85 -7.11 4.47 -16.02
CA ALA A 85 -7.68 5.73 -15.56
C ALA A 85 -6.97 6.28 -14.32
N GLN A 86 -6.74 5.45 -13.30
CA GLN A 86 -6.31 5.93 -11.99
C GLN A 86 -4.80 5.95 -11.77
N LEU A 87 -4.05 4.99 -12.33
CA LEU A 87 -2.57 5.00 -12.28
C LEU A 87 -1.94 6.27 -12.87
N PRO A 88 -2.42 6.85 -13.99
CA PRO A 88 -1.94 8.15 -14.46
C PRO A 88 -2.01 9.25 -13.39
N GLU A 89 -3.10 9.28 -12.63
CA GLU A 89 -3.32 10.30 -11.60
C GLU A 89 -2.45 10.07 -10.36
N ILE A 90 -2.25 8.80 -10.00
CA ILE A 90 -1.29 8.40 -8.97
C ILE A 90 0.13 8.81 -9.40
N ALA A 91 0.51 8.60 -10.67
CA ALA A 91 1.82 9.02 -11.17
C ALA A 91 2.01 10.54 -11.05
N SER A 92 1.00 11.35 -11.40
CA SER A 92 1.04 12.80 -11.23
C SER A 92 1.20 13.21 -9.76
N LEU A 93 0.46 12.58 -8.84
CA LEU A 93 0.59 12.87 -7.41
C LEU A 93 1.97 12.47 -6.85
N LEU A 94 2.54 11.36 -7.32
CA LEU A 94 3.90 10.95 -6.97
C LEU A 94 4.95 11.92 -7.53
N GLN A 95 4.74 12.49 -8.72
CA GLN A 95 5.60 13.52 -9.28
C GLN A 95 5.59 14.79 -8.44
N GLU A 96 4.40 15.21 -7.96
CA GLU A 96 4.29 16.33 -7.02
C GLU A 96 5.05 16.02 -5.71
N ALA A 97 4.82 14.84 -5.12
CA ALA A 97 5.50 14.43 -3.89
C ALA A 97 7.04 14.39 -4.03
N LYS A 98 7.53 13.92 -5.19
CA LYS A 98 8.96 13.93 -5.53
C LYS A 98 9.54 15.34 -5.56
N ALA A 99 8.81 16.30 -6.12
CA ALA A 99 9.25 17.70 -6.17
C ALA A 99 9.29 18.31 -4.76
N ASP A 100 8.29 18.00 -3.94
CA ASP A 100 8.12 18.59 -2.60
C ASP A 100 9.08 18.02 -1.56
N VAL A 101 9.44 16.73 -1.64
CA VAL A 101 10.27 16.08 -0.62
C VAL A 101 11.69 16.66 -0.53
N GLY A 102 12.15 17.35 -1.57
CA GLY A 102 13.40 18.10 -1.55
C GLY A 102 13.33 19.42 -0.76
N GLN A 103 12.13 19.94 -0.52
CA GLN A 103 11.88 21.23 0.12
C GLN A 103 11.49 21.06 1.60
N PRO A 104 11.43 22.14 2.39
CA PRO A 104 10.77 22.13 3.69
C PRO A 104 9.27 21.78 3.53
N VAL A 105 8.79 20.81 4.30
CA VAL A 105 7.39 20.36 4.27
C VAL A 105 6.56 21.17 5.26
N THR A 106 5.38 21.61 4.83
CA THR A 106 4.42 22.36 5.65
C THR A 106 3.18 21.52 5.99
N PRO A 107 2.44 21.86 7.06
CA PRO A 107 1.16 21.20 7.37
C PRO A 107 0.16 21.23 6.21
N ALA A 108 0.06 22.36 5.51
CA ALA A 108 -0.83 22.53 4.37
C ALA A 108 -0.48 21.56 3.22
N LYS A 109 0.82 21.31 2.97
CA LYS A 109 1.24 20.35 1.96
C LYS A 109 0.90 18.92 2.33
N VAL A 110 1.06 18.54 3.60
CA VAL A 110 0.65 17.21 4.08
C VAL A 110 -0.87 17.03 3.96
N ALA A 111 -1.66 18.04 4.33
CA ALA A 111 -3.12 18.02 4.19
C ALA A 111 -3.55 17.87 2.71
N HIS A 112 -2.90 18.60 1.79
CA HIS A 112 -3.13 18.45 0.34
C HIS A 112 -2.95 17.01 -0.14
N PHE A 113 -1.85 16.34 0.22
CA PHE A 113 -1.63 14.94 -0.16
C PHE A 113 -2.63 13.97 0.48
N GLN A 114 -3.07 14.24 1.72
CA GLN A 114 -4.13 13.46 2.36
C GLN A 114 -5.46 13.59 1.60
N ASP A 115 -5.86 14.81 1.22
CA ASP A 115 -7.09 15.07 0.48
C ASP A 115 -7.05 14.47 -0.92
N ALA A 116 -5.93 14.64 -1.65
CA ALA A 116 -5.73 14.03 -2.96
C ALA A 116 -5.82 12.49 -2.91
N SER A 117 -5.23 11.88 -1.88
CA SER A 117 -5.32 10.43 -1.66
C SER A 117 -6.75 9.97 -1.37
N GLN A 118 -7.52 10.74 -0.58
CA GLN A 118 -8.92 10.46 -0.30
C GLN A 118 -9.81 10.57 -1.56
N GLN A 119 -9.52 11.53 -2.44
CA GLN A 119 -10.23 11.67 -3.72
C GLN A 119 -9.94 10.52 -4.68
N LEU A 120 -8.70 10.01 -4.70
CA LEU A 120 -8.36 8.79 -5.44
C LEU A 120 -9.16 7.60 -4.87
N ALA A 121 -9.13 7.38 -3.56
CA ALA A 121 -9.88 6.29 -2.92
C ALA A 121 -11.39 6.37 -3.18
N ARG A 122 -11.98 7.59 -3.18
CA ARG A 122 -13.38 7.81 -3.52
C ARG A 122 -13.74 7.25 -4.89
N ARG A 123 -12.92 7.59 -5.90
CA ARG A 123 -13.15 7.18 -7.28
C ARG A 123 -12.94 5.68 -7.49
N SER A 124 -11.95 5.10 -6.82
CA SER A 124 -11.78 3.64 -6.80
C SER A 124 -13.02 2.94 -6.26
N PHE A 125 -13.55 3.43 -5.12
CA PHE A 125 -14.74 2.87 -4.51
C PHE A 125 -15.97 3.01 -5.42
N GLU A 126 -16.18 4.19 -6.01
CA GLU A 126 -17.26 4.46 -6.98
C GLU A 126 -17.20 3.53 -8.19
N GLN A 127 -16.00 3.30 -8.74
CA GLN A 127 -15.81 2.37 -9.86
C GLN A 127 -16.19 0.93 -9.48
N ALA A 128 -15.89 0.49 -8.26
CA ALA A 128 -16.15 -0.86 -7.80
C ALA A 128 -17.63 -1.10 -7.42
N MET A 129 -18.42 -0.04 -7.18
CA MET A 129 -19.79 -0.17 -6.66
C MET A 129 -20.72 -1.10 -7.47
N PRO A 130 -20.76 -1.06 -8.81
CA PRO A 130 -21.68 -1.93 -9.55
C PRO A 130 -21.39 -3.41 -9.34
N ASP A 131 -20.12 -3.79 -9.33
CA ASP A 131 -19.66 -5.16 -9.14
C ASP A 131 -19.79 -5.58 -7.65
N MET A 132 -19.50 -4.67 -6.73
CA MET A 132 -19.75 -4.89 -5.30
C MET A 132 -21.24 -5.10 -5.02
N ALA A 133 -22.13 -4.36 -5.68
CA ALA A 133 -23.56 -4.49 -5.51
C ALA A 133 -24.06 -5.88 -5.97
N ASP A 134 -23.57 -6.37 -7.12
CA ASP A 134 -23.88 -7.72 -7.58
C ASP A 134 -23.39 -8.75 -6.56
N PHE A 135 -22.15 -8.62 -6.09
CA PHE A 135 -21.59 -9.56 -5.11
C PHE A 135 -22.38 -9.57 -3.79
N LEU A 136 -22.73 -8.39 -3.26
CA LEU A 136 -23.48 -8.25 -2.01
C LEU A 136 -24.87 -8.90 -2.06
N LEU A 137 -25.53 -8.88 -3.22
CA LEU A 137 -26.83 -9.54 -3.41
C LEU A 137 -26.74 -11.07 -3.33
N THR A 138 -25.55 -11.64 -3.57
CA THR A 138 -25.33 -13.09 -3.51
C THR A 138 -24.91 -13.61 -2.12
N LEU A 139 -24.65 -12.73 -1.14
CA LEU A 139 -24.11 -13.15 0.15
C LEU A 139 -25.13 -13.94 0.97
N THR A 140 -24.66 -15.02 1.61
CA THR A 140 -25.48 -15.80 2.56
C THR A 140 -25.30 -15.33 4.02
N PRO A 141 -26.23 -15.67 4.93
CA PRO A 141 -26.08 -15.39 6.36
C PRO A 141 -24.77 -15.93 6.96
N GLU A 142 -24.31 -17.10 6.52
CA GLU A 142 -23.08 -17.75 6.99
C GLU A 142 -21.84 -16.96 6.53
N GLN A 143 -21.84 -16.46 5.30
CA GLN A 143 -20.76 -15.61 4.78
C GLN A 143 -20.67 -14.28 5.55
N ILE A 144 -21.81 -13.68 5.91
CA ILE A 144 -21.85 -12.47 6.75
C ILE A 144 -21.32 -12.77 8.15
N THR A 145 -21.74 -13.88 8.76
CA THR A 145 -21.26 -14.31 10.09
C THR A 145 -19.74 -14.55 10.09
N ARG A 146 -19.20 -15.16 9.03
CA ARG A 146 -17.74 -15.33 8.85
C ARG A 146 -17.03 -13.98 8.75
N MET A 147 -17.57 -13.03 7.98
CA MET A 147 -17.01 -11.69 7.85
C MET A 147 -16.94 -10.98 9.20
N GLU A 148 -18.00 -11.06 10.02
CA GLU A 148 -18.01 -10.53 11.39
C GLU A 148 -16.94 -11.16 12.27
N LYS A 149 -16.78 -12.49 12.21
CA LYS A 149 -15.70 -13.19 12.94
C LYS A 149 -14.32 -12.67 12.52
N LYS A 150 -14.08 -12.49 11.22
CA LYS A 150 -12.81 -11.95 10.70
C LYS A 150 -12.57 -10.51 11.15
N PHE A 151 -13.60 -9.67 11.22
CA PHE A 151 -13.50 -8.35 11.83
C PHE A 151 -13.16 -8.42 13.31
N ALA A 152 -13.82 -9.28 14.09
CA ALA A 152 -13.56 -9.45 15.52
C ALA A 152 -12.11 -9.93 15.78
N GLU A 153 -11.61 -10.92 15.04
CA GLU A 153 -10.23 -11.40 15.11
C GLU A 153 -9.22 -10.29 14.79
N GLY A 154 -9.46 -9.53 13.71
CA GLY A 154 -8.62 -8.39 13.31
C GLY A 154 -8.62 -7.28 14.36
N ASN A 155 -9.76 -7.02 14.97
CA ASN A 155 -9.91 -6.01 16.02
C ASN A 155 -9.21 -6.44 17.32
N ALA A 156 -9.29 -7.70 17.71
CA ALA A 156 -8.56 -8.24 18.86
C ALA A 156 -7.04 -8.09 18.67
N LYS A 157 -6.52 -8.43 17.48
CA LYS A 157 -5.11 -8.22 17.11
C LYS A 157 -4.72 -6.74 17.15
N TYR A 158 -5.57 -5.86 16.61
CA TYR A 158 -5.34 -4.41 16.64
C TYR A 158 -5.29 -3.88 18.07
N ARG A 159 -6.25 -4.25 18.93
CA ARG A 159 -6.30 -3.83 20.34
C ARG A 159 -5.05 -4.28 21.08
N LYS A 160 -4.67 -5.57 20.96
CA LYS A 160 -3.46 -6.10 21.59
C LYS A 160 -2.21 -5.31 21.23
N LYS A 161 -2.08 -4.89 19.97
CA LYS A 161 -0.89 -4.18 19.48
C LYS A 161 -0.90 -2.68 19.77
N PHE A 162 -2.02 -1.99 19.56
CA PHE A 162 -2.06 -0.52 19.55
C PHE A 162 -2.84 0.10 20.70
N LEU A 163 -3.54 -0.72 21.49
CA LEU A 163 -4.32 -0.34 22.68
C LEU A 163 -3.94 -1.20 23.88
N ASN A 164 -2.66 -1.58 23.96
CA ASN A 164 -2.12 -2.31 25.11
C ASN A 164 -2.39 -1.53 26.42
N ALA A 165 -2.53 -2.23 27.53
CA ALA A 165 -2.69 -1.61 28.84
C ALA A 165 -1.45 -0.79 29.24
N ASP A 166 -0.26 -1.26 28.85
CA ASP A 166 1.00 -0.56 29.11
C ASP A 166 1.17 0.65 28.16
N PRO A 167 1.25 1.90 28.69
CA PRO A 167 1.50 3.08 27.89
C PRO A 167 2.81 3.03 27.08
N ALA A 168 3.87 2.45 27.63
CA ALA A 168 5.18 2.36 26.97
C ALA A 168 5.11 1.42 25.76
N GLU A 169 4.49 0.25 25.90
CA GLU A 169 4.29 -0.67 24.77
C GLU A 169 3.42 -0.07 23.67
N ARG A 170 2.39 0.73 24.02
CA ARG A 170 1.58 1.44 23.02
C ARG A 170 2.38 2.48 22.23
N GLU A 171 3.24 3.23 22.92
CA GLU A 171 4.10 4.21 22.28
C GLU A 171 5.12 3.54 21.37
N GLU A 172 5.77 2.47 21.84
CA GLU A 172 6.72 1.68 21.04
C GLU A 172 6.05 1.13 19.77
N ALA A 173 4.89 0.48 19.91
CA ALA A 173 4.17 -0.09 18.76
C ALA A 173 3.77 0.99 17.73
N ARG A 174 3.49 2.21 18.19
CA ARG A 174 3.20 3.34 17.29
C ARG A 174 4.47 3.87 16.64
N PHE A 175 5.55 4.04 17.41
CA PHE A 175 6.84 4.48 16.93
C PHE A 175 7.38 3.53 15.85
N ASP A 176 7.36 2.23 16.10
CA ASP A 176 7.79 1.20 15.13
C ASP A 176 7.06 1.34 13.80
N LYS A 177 5.74 1.54 13.83
CA LYS A 177 4.95 1.73 12.60
C LYS A 177 5.24 3.05 11.90
N VAL A 178 5.51 4.12 12.65
CA VAL A 178 5.94 5.39 12.06
C VAL A 178 7.29 5.22 11.38
N MET A 179 8.25 4.57 12.04
CA MET A 179 9.59 4.36 11.51
C MET A 179 9.62 3.39 10.32
N GLU A 180 8.77 2.37 10.30
CA GLU A 180 8.60 1.49 9.12
C GLU A 180 8.29 2.29 7.85
N TYR A 181 7.31 3.20 7.92
CA TYR A 181 6.95 4.05 6.78
C TYR A 181 7.98 5.14 6.51
N ALA A 182 8.54 5.76 7.55
CA ALA A 182 9.57 6.77 7.38
C ALA A 182 10.81 6.20 6.70
N ARG A 183 11.24 4.99 7.09
CA ARG A 183 12.41 4.31 6.50
C ARG A 183 12.15 3.84 5.07
N LEU A 184 10.91 3.48 4.73
CA LEU A 184 10.52 3.15 3.36
C LEU A 184 10.75 4.35 2.42
N VAL A 185 10.46 5.57 2.88
CA VAL A 185 10.56 6.80 2.09
C VAL A 185 11.96 7.40 2.14
N TYR A 186 12.52 7.61 3.33
CA TYR A 186 13.74 8.40 3.55
C TYR A 186 15.01 7.56 3.77
N GLY A 187 14.90 6.24 3.91
CA GLY A 187 16.02 5.36 4.24
C GLY A 187 16.31 5.30 5.75
N GLY A 188 17.55 4.99 6.13
CA GLY A 188 17.94 4.86 7.55
C GLY A 188 17.87 6.19 8.31
N PHE A 189 17.57 6.12 9.62
CA PHE A 189 17.59 7.26 10.54
C PHE A 189 18.65 7.03 11.62
N SER A 190 19.30 8.09 12.10
CA SER A 190 20.27 7.99 13.20
C SER A 190 19.56 7.80 14.56
N PRO A 191 20.26 7.29 15.59
CA PRO A 191 19.70 7.19 16.94
C PRO A 191 19.16 8.53 17.48
N GLU A 192 19.82 9.64 17.16
CA GLU A 192 19.40 10.99 17.56
C GLU A 192 18.12 11.42 16.85
N GLN A 193 18.00 11.12 15.55
CA GLN A 193 16.78 11.39 14.80
C GLN A 193 15.62 10.54 15.33
N GLU A 194 15.86 9.25 15.59
CA GLU A 194 14.86 8.34 16.16
C GLU A 194 14.37 8.81 17.53
N LYS A 195 15.29 9.25 18.40
CA LYS A 195 14.95 9.86 19.68
C LYS A 195 14.10 11.11 19.51
N ALA A 196 14.44 11.99 18.57
CA ALA A 196 13.66 13.20 18.31
C ALA A 196 12.26 12.90 17.75
N ILE A 197 12.12 11.89 16.89
CA ILE A 197 10.84 11.45 16.34
C ILE A 197 9.97 10.83 17.45
N ARG A 198 10.55 10.01 18.32
CA ARG A 198 9.85 9.35 19.42
C ARG A 198 9.13 10.35 20.33
N VAL A 199 9.79 11.45 20.69
CA VAL A 199 9.17 12.54 21.49
C VAL A 199 7.94 13.14 20.81
N LYS A 200 7.83 13.09 19.48
CA LYS A 200 6.68 13.60 18.72
C LYS A 200 5.56 12.58 18.53
N VAL A 201 5.74 11.31 18.92
CA VAL A 201 4.74 10.25 18.75
C VAL A 201 3.60 10.32 19.78
N GLY A 202 3.87 10.83 20.99
CA GLY A 202 2.91 10.88 22.10
C GLY A 202 1.50 11.40 21.72
N PRO A 203 1.36 12.59 21.09
CA PRO A 203 0.05 13.11 20.68
C PRO A 203 -0.71 12.21 19.69
N VAL A 204 0.01 11.46 18.86
CA VAL A 204 -0.59 10.47 17.95
C VAL A 204 -1.15 9.29 18.74
N VAL A 205 -0.50 8.86 19.82
CA VAL A 205 -0.94 7.73 20.67
C VAL A 205 -2.17 8.08 21.49
N GLN A 206 -2.29 9.33 21.98
CA GLN A 206 -3.42 9.78 22.80
C GLN A 206 -4.79 9.56 22.14
N ASN A 207 -4.86 9.67 20.82
CA ASN A 207 -6.11 9.50 20.05
C ASN A 207 -6.33 8.05 19.56
N ALA A 208 -5.60 7.06 20.09
CA ALA A 208 -5.69 5.68 19.62
C ALA A 208 -7.06 5.03 19.86
N GLU A 209 -7.70 5.25 21.02
CA GLU A 209 -9.03 4.69 21.32
C GLU A 209 -10.10 5.29 20.41
N ALA A 210 -10.09 6.61 20.17
CA ALA A 210 -11.03 7.26 19.25
C ALA A 210 -10.92 6.70 17.82
N ARG A 211 -9.70 6.52 17.30
CA ARG A 211 -9.48 5.88 15.99
C ARG A 211 -9.95 4.43 15.96
N TYR A 212 -9.80 3.69 17.05
CA TYR A 212 -10.29 2.32 17.15
C TYR A 212 -11.82 2.26 17.19
N ALA A 213 -12.47 3.14 17.95
CA ALA A 213 -13.92 3.26 18.00
C ALA A 213 -14.49 3.57 16.60
N GLU A 214 -13.89 4.50 15.87
CA GLU A 214 -14.28 4.83 14.49
C GLU A 214 -14.13 3.62 13.53
N ARG A 215 -13.04 2.86 13.66
CA ARG A 215 -12.83 1.60 12.91
C ARG A 215 -13.96 0.61 13.18
N VAL A 216 -14.33 0.40 14.45
CA VAL A 216 -15.39 -0.55 14.83
C VAL A 216 -16.76 -0.06 14.34
N ALA A 217 -17.07 1.22 14.50
CA ALA A 217 -18.33 1.81 14.04
C ALA A 217 -18.51 1.64 12.52
N ARG A 218 -17.45 1.87 11.73
CA ARG A 218 -17.47 1.65 10.28
C ARG A 218 -17.72 0.18 9.90
N GLN A 219 -17.15 -0.77 10.63
CA GLN A 219 -17.42 -2.20 10.40
C GLN A 219 -18.87 -2.56 10.74
N GLN A 220 -19.42 -2.00 11.82
CA GLN A 220 -20.81 -2.23 12.20
C GLN A 220 -21.79 -1.68 11.15
N GLU A 221 -21.54 -0.46 10.64
CA GLU A 221 -22.36 0.11 9.56
C GLU A 221 -22.26 -0.70 8.26
N TRP A 222 -21.08 -1.23 7.94
CA TRP A 222 -20.91 -2.16 6.82
C TRP A 222 -21.78 -3.42 7.01
N ILE A 223 -21.66 -4.10 8.15
CA ILE A 223 -22.44 -5.32 8.43
C ILE A 223 -23.93 -5.06 8.43
N LYS A 224 -24.38 -3.93 9.00
CA LYS A 224 -25.78 -3.52 8.99
C LYS A 224 -26.31 -3.36 7.56
N MET A 225 -25.55 -2.68 6.70
CA MET A 225 -25.89 -2.53 5.29
C MET A 225 -25.94 -3.89 4.57
N VAL A 226 -24.92 -4.74 4.77
CA VAL A 226 -24.85 -6.06 4.12
C VAL A 226 -26.00 -6.96 4.55
N ARG A 227 -26.34 -7.00 5.85
CA ARG A 227 -27.51 -7.74 6.36
C ARG A 227 -28.81 -7.22 5.77
N PHE A 228 -28.97 -5.91 5.64
CA PHE A 228 -30.15 -5.32 5.01
C PHE A 228 -30.28 -5.78 3.54
N VAL A 229 -29.20 -5.71 2.76
CA VAL A 229 -29.18 -6.15 1.36
C VAL A 229 -29.51 -7.63 1.26
N GLN A 230 -28.87 -8.46 2.08
CA GLN A 230 -29.10 -9.90 2.10
C GLN A 230 -30.56 -10.26 2.45
N ALA A 231 -31.15 -9.60 3.45
CA ALA A 231 -32.49 -9.92 3.93
C ALA A 231 -33.62 -9.40 3.02
N THR A 232 -33.41 -8.26 2.34
CA THR A 232 -34.47 -7.59 1.58
C THR A 232 -34.32 -7.73 0.06
N GLN A 233 -33.15 -8.18 -0.42
CA GLN A 233 -32.84 -8.34 -1.84
C GLN A 233 -33.30 -7.12 -2.67
N PRO A 234 -32.89 -5.90 -2.30
CA PRO A 234 -33.38 -4.69 -2.96
C PRO A 234 -32.85 -4.61 -4.40
N PRO A 235 -33.48 -3.81 -5.29
CA PRO A 235 -32.95 -3.60 -6.63
C PRO A 235 -31.50 -3.11 -6.60
N LYS A 236 -30.66 -3.57 -7.53
CA LYS A 236 -29.23 -3.24 -7.61
C LYS A 236 -28.94 -1.74 -7.48
N ALA A 237 -29.75 -0.88 -8.11
CA ALA A 237 -29.61 0.57 -8.01
C ALA A 237 -29.67 1.07 -6.55
N GLN A 238 -30.55 0.51 -5.73
CA GLN A 238 -30.66 0.84 -4.31
C GLN A 238 -29.46 0.33 -3.50
N VAL A 239 -28.87 -0.83 -3.87
CA VAL A 239 -27.62 -1.32 -3.27
C VAL A 239 -26.46 -0.36 -3.56
N ILE A 240 -26.38 0.16 -4.79
CA ILE A 240 -25.39 1.18 -5.16
C ILE A 240 -25.59 2.46 -4.33
N ASP A 241 -26.83 2.90 -4.10
CA ASP A 241 -27.11 4.06 -3.24
C ASP A 241 -26.76 3.82 -1.77
N LEU A 242 -26.94 2.60 -1.27
CA LEU A 242 -26.47 2.19 0.06
C LEU A 242 -24.95 2.24 0.16
N LEU A 243 -24.23 1.69 -0.83
CA LEU A 243 -22.77 1.77 -0.92
C LEU A 243 -22.28 3.22 -0.97
N ARG A 244 -22.98 4.09 -1.71
CA ARG A 244 -22.67 5.51 -1.76
C ARG A 244 -22.80 6.18 -0.40
N ARG A 245 -23.88 5.91 0.34
CA ARG A 245 -24.06 6.40 1.72
C ARG A 245 -23.01 5.86 2.68
N PHE A 246 -22.66 4.58 2.56
CA PHE A 246 -21.59 3.98 3.37
C PHE A 246 -20.24 4.66 3.13
N ARG A 247 -19.90 4.96 1.86
CA ARG A 247 -18.69 5.74 1.54
C ARG A 247 -18.72 7.13 2.16
N GLU A 248 -19.84 7.84 2.07
CA GLU A 248 -19.99 9.16 2.71
C GLU A 248 -19.81 9.06 4.23
N TYR A 249 -20.40 8.07 4.88
CA TYR A 249 -20.18 7.80 6.31
C TYR A 249 -18.71 7.51 6.60
N TRP A 250 -18.02 6.76 5.73
CA TRP A 250 -16.60 6.45 5.90
C TRP A 250 -15.73 7.71 5.83
N GLN A 251 -15.97 8.59 4.85
CA GLN A 251 -15.20 9.82 4.64
C GLN A 251 -15.57 10.94 5.61
N ASN A 252 -16.83 10.98 6.01
CA ASN A 252 -17.42 11.97 6.91
C ASN A 252 -18.05 11.26 8.12
N PRO A 253 -17.26 10.59 8.98
CA PRO A 253 -17.81 9.90 10.13
C PRO A 253 -18.48 10.92 11.07
N PRO A 254 -19.52 10.52 11.84
CA PRO A 254 -20.18 11.43 12.79
C PRO A 254 -19.21 12.10 13.78
N ALA A 255 -18.12 11.41 14.12
CA ALA A 255 -17.06 11.92 14.99
C ALA A 255 -16.05 12.84 14.28
N ARG A 256 -16.19 13.17 12.98
CA ARG A 256 -15.22 13.96 12.21
C ARG A 256 -14.90 15.33 12.84
N HIS A 257 -15.92 15.96 13.45
CA HIS A 257 -15.79 17.25 14.14
C HIS A 257 -15.61 17.09 15.66
N ALA A 258 -15.47 15.85 16.16
CA ALA A 258 -15.11 15.65 17.56
C ALA A 258 -13.66 16.13 17.76
N ALA A 259 -13.43 16.81 18.88
CA ALA A 259 -12.10 17.33 19.22
C ALA A 259 -10.99 16.25 19.17
N SER A 260 -11.32 14.99 19.50
CA SER A 260 -10.37 13.86 19.41
C SER A 260 -10.01 13.47 17.98
N HIS A 261 -10.93 13.58 17.03
CA HIS A 261 -10.66 13.31 15.61
C HIS A 261 -9.77 14.41 15.03
N GLU A 262 -10.11 15.68 15.28
CA GLU A 262 -9.32 16.84 14.82
C GLU A 262 -7.92 16.84 15.45
N ALA A 263 -7.82 16.62 16.77
CA ALA A 263 -6.53 16.50 17.46
C ALA A 263 -5.70 15.33 16.91
N GLY A 264 -6.34 14.19 16.61
CA GLY A 264 -5.67 13.04 16.00
C GLY A 264 -5.11 13.34 14.60
N ASN A 265 -5.88 14.05 13.77
CA ASN A 265 -5.44 14.46 12.44
C ASN A 265 -4.28 15.46 12.52
N HIS A 266 -4.42 16.51 13.34
CA HIS A 266 -3.37 17.50 13.56
C HIS A 266 -2.08 16.88 14.10
N ALA A 267 -2.18 15.93 15.04
CA ALA A 267 -1.02 15.21 15.56
C ALA A 267 -0.31 14.39 14.46
N GLY A 268 -1.07 13.72 13.58
CA GLY A 268 -0.51 12.98 12.45
C GLY A 268 0.20 13.87 11.43
N ILE A 269 -0.42 15.02 11.09
CA ILE A 269 0.18 16.03 10.21
C ILE A 269 1.47 16.58 10.83
N ALA A 270 1.41 17.01 12.09
CA ALA A 270 2.56 17.56 12.79
C ALA A 270 3.73 16.57 12.89
N LEU A 271 3.45 15.29 13.15
CA LEU A 271 4.47 14.25 13.17
C LEU A 271 5.11 14.05 11.78
N THR A 272 4.30 14.03 10.72
CA THR A 272 4.80 13.90 9.34
C THR A 272 5.70 15.08 8.96
N VAL A 273 5.28 16.30 9.29
CA VAL A 273 6.08 17.52 9.10
C VAL A 273 7.39 17.46 9.87
N ALA A 274 7.35 17.03 11.14
CA ALA A 274 8.53 16.90 11.98
C ALA A 274 9.54 15.89 11.40
N ILE A 275 9.08 14.72 10.95
CA ILE A 275 9.95 13.71 10.33
C ILE A 275 10.56 14.25 9.03
N ALA A 276 9.75 14.81 8.14
CA ALA A 276 10.21 15.31 6.85
C ALA A 276 11.27 16.41 7.01
N ASN A 277 11.07 17.33 7.95
CA ASN A 277 11.99 18.45 8.19
C ASN A 277 13.21 18.08 9.03
N LEU A 278 13.21 16.92 9.69
CA LEU A 278 14.37 16.35 10.39
C LEU A 278 15.35 15.64 9.43
N THR A 279 14.93 15.39 8.19
CA THR A 279 15.72 14.61 7.23
C THR A 279 16.93 15.40 6.69
N THR A 280 18.04 14.68 6.49
CA THR A 280 19.27 15.22 5.89
C THR A 280 19.14 15.35 4.37
N PRO A 281 20.01 16.13 3.70
CA PRO A 281 20.05 16.18 2.24
C PRO A 281 20.16 14.79 1.58
N GLN A 282 20.91 13.86 2.18
CA GLN A 282 21.05 12.49 1.69
C GLN A 282 19.73 11.70 1.81
N GLN A 283 19.01 11.84 2.92
CA GLN A 283 17.69 11.21 3.12
C GLN A 283 16.64 11.79 2.16
N LYS A 284 16.68 13.10 1.89
CA LYS A 284 15.81 13.73 0.88
C LYS A 284 16.11 13.22 -0.53
N ALA A 285 17.39 13.08 -0.89
CA ALA A 285 17.79 12.48 -2.16
C ALA A 285 17.32 11.01 -2.28
N HIS A 286 17.41 10.23 -1.19
CA HIS A 286 16.85 8.87 -1.15
C HIS A 286 15.34 8.87 -1.40
N ALA A 287 14.60 9.80 -0.79
CA ALA A 287 13.17 9.92 -1.01
C ALA A 287 12.83 10.30 -2.46
N GLN A 288 13.58 11.21 -3.08
CA GLN A 288 13.40 11.55 -4.49
C GLN A 288 13.62 10.35 -5.42
N ASP A 289 14.67 9.55 -5.18
CA ASP A 289 14.90 8.28 -5.90
C ASP A 289 13.77 7.27 -5.66
N ARG A 290 13.28 7.17 -4.42
CA ARG A 290 12.15 6.30 -4.07
C ARG A 290 10.88 6.68 -4.84
N PHE A 291 10.51 7.96 -4.85
CA PHE A 291 9.35 8.42 -5.60
C PHE A 291 9.54 8.23 -7.11
N GLN A 292 10.75 8.45 -7.64
CA GLN A 292 11.04 8.17 -9.05
C GLN A 292 10.78 6.70 -9.40
N LYS A 293 11.26 5.77 -8.57
CA LYS A 293 11.00 4.33 -8.78
C LYS A 293 9.50 4.01 -8.78
N TRP A 294 8.73 4.60 -7.88
CA TRP A 294 7.26 4.41 -7.86
C TRP A 294 6.57 5.01 -9.09
N ILE A 295 7.05 6.13 -9.62
CA ILE A 295 6.57 6.72 -10.87
C ILE A 295 6.85 5.76 -12.04
N ASP A 296 8.08 5.24 -12.11
CA ASP A 296 8.50 4.32 -13.18
C ASP A 296 7.71 3.01 -13.15
N ASP A 297 7.50 2.44 -11.95
CA ASP A 297 6.65 1.27 -11.74
C ASP A 297 5.21 1.54 -12.19
N THR A 298 4.65 2.69 -11.81
CA THR A 298 3.30 3.09 -12.20
C THR A 298 3.17 3.16 -13.72
N HIS A 299 4.13 3.80 -14.40
CA HIS A 299 4.16 3.88 -15.85
C HIS A 299 4.36 2.51 -16.52
N ALA A 300 5.14 1.61 -15.91
CA ALA A 300 5.29 0.24 -16.40
C ALA A 300 3.96 -0.52 -16.31
N LEU A 301 3.26 -0.42 -15.19
CA LEU A 301 1.96 -1.05 -14.97
C LEU A 301 0.88 -0.52 -15.93
N MET A 302 0.94 0.75 -16.32
CA MET A 302 0.04 1.33 -17.33
C MET A 302 0.24 0.74 -18.74
N ARG A 303 1.48 0.34 -19.09
CA ARG A 303 1.82 -0.22 -20.41
C ARG A 303 1.54 -1.71 -20.52
N GLU A 304 1.40 -2.40 -19.40
CA GLU A 304 1.10 -3.82 -19.37
C GLU A 304 -0.35 -4.07 -19.81
N LYS A 305 -0.53 -4.93 -20.81
CA LYS A 305 -1.86 -5.42 -21.18
C LYS A 305 -2.41 -6.24 -20.02
N SER A 306 -3.68 -6.01 -19.65
CA SER A 306 -4.38 -6.85 -18.67
C SER A 306 -4.23 -8.31 -19.05
N GLN A 307 -3.60 -9.11 -18.19
CA GLN A 307 -3.56 -10.55 -18.39
C GLN A 307 -4.99 -11.10 -18.25
N PRO A 308 -5.43 -12.03 -19.12
CA PRO A 308 -6.69 -12.71 -18.92
C PRO A 308 -6.66 -13.46 -17.57
N PRO A 309 -7.80 -13.59 -16.87
CA PRO A 309 -7.85 -14.31 -15.61
C PRO A 309 -7.30 -15.73 -15.83
N VAL A 310 -6.24 -16.06 -15.10
CA VAL A 310 -5.64 -17.41 -15.15
C VAL A 310 -6.70 -18.38 -14.62
N GLN A 311 -7.17 -19.28 -15.47
CA GLN A 311 -7.95 -20.43 -15.04
C GLN A 311 -7.07 -21.22 -14.06
N SER A 312 -7.41 -21.14 -12.77
CA SER A 312 -6.83 -22.02 -11.76
C SER A 312 -7.24 -23.44 -12.16
N ALA A 313 -6.28 -24.23 -12.64
CA ALA A 313 -6.45 -25.67 -12.75
C ALA A 313 -6.95 -26.17 -11.39
N ALA A 314 -8.15 -26.76 -11.40
CA ALA A 314 -8.68 -27.45 -10.24
C ALA A 314 -7.60 -28.40 -9.72
N ALA A 315 -7.10 -28.14 -8.52
CA ALA A 315 -6.31 -29.13 -7.82
C ALA A 315 -7.31 -30.21 -7.36
N ASN A 316 -7.19 -31.39 -7.98
CA ASN A 316 -7.80 -32.64 -7.53
C ASN A 316 -7.45 -32.93 -6.07
#